data_AF-A0A161M6K2-F1
#
_entry.id   AF-A0A161M6K2-F1
#
_cell.length_a   1.000
_cell.length_b   1.000
_cell.length_c   1.000
_cell.angle_alpha   90.00
_cell.angle_beta   90.00
_cell.angle_gamma   90.00
#
_symmetry.space_group_name_H-M   'P 1'
#
loop_
_entity.id
_entity.type
_entity.pdbx_description
1 polymer ?
#
loop_
_entity_poly.entity_id
_entity_poly.type
_entity_poly.pdbx_seq_one_letter_code
_entity_poly.pdbx_strand_id
1 'polypeptide(L)'
;AHRTSKYESVHLKPPTAVFRRGVEFEFDVTFSNRAFDPECDKLRVLFKLADDDEKIKAPRGGSWITNSQDILEDMELWSLRLVGTKGKTIKLKMRTPIRTPIGAWKLIIKTDLRSHLASETYEHPEIFYLLLNPWSKDDNVFMPDTHLLEEYIMNDVGKVYVGAKNSAIGRHWLFG
;
A
#
# COMPACT_ATOMS: atom_id res chain seq x y z
N ALA A 1 6.94 9.84 2.08
CA ALA A 1 5.52 9.89 1.65
C ALA A 1 4.58 9.23 2.67
N HIS A 2 4.73 7.95 3.00
CA HIS A 2 3.75 7.22 3.81
C HIS A 2 3.81 7.44 5.33
N ARG A 3 4.92 7.97 5.88
CA ARG A 3 5.07 8.19 7.35
C ARG A 3 4.82 6.91 8.16
N THR A 4 5.54 5.87 7.79
CA THR A 4 5.46 4.51 8.33
C THR A 4 6.82 3.98 8.77
N SER A 5 7.84 4.84 8.88
CA SER A 5 9.19 4.43 9.27
C SER A 5 9.35 4.13 10.77
N LYS A 6 8.39 4.53 11.61
CA LYS A 6 8.42 4.22 13.06
C LYS A 6 7.98 2.79 13.37
N TYR A 7 7.35 2.08 12.43
CA TYR A 7 7.00 0.66 12.64
C TYR A 7 8.28 -0.18 12.65
N GLU A 8 8.47 -1.00 13.70
CA GLU A 8 9.63 -1.89 13.79
C GLU A 8 9.72 -2.85 12.59
N SER A 9 8.57 -3.31 12.07
CA SER A 9 8.47 -4.26 10.96
C SER A 9 9.17 -3.80 9.67
N VAL A 10 9.27 -2.48 9.42
CA VAL A 10 9.95 -1.96 8.22
C VAL A 10 11.48 -2.09 8.32
N HIS A 11 12.02 -2.40 9.50
CA HIS A 11 13.45 -2.54 9.77
C HIS A 11 13.91 -4.00 9.95
N LEU A 12 12.97 -4.95 9.88
CA LEU A 12 13.26 -6.38 9.96
C LEU A 12 14.02 -6.87 8.71
N LYS A 13 14.45 -8.15 8.75
CA LYS A 13 15.12 -8.82 7.63
C LYS A 13 14.40 -10.15 7.32
N PRO A 14 13.61 -10.23 6.23
CA PRO A 14 13.29 -9.15 5.29
C PRO A 14 12.40 -8.06 5.92
N PRO A 15 12.43 -6.82 5.41
CA PRO A 15 11.56 -5.75 5.89
C PRO A 15 10.13 -5.96 5.40
N THR A 16 9.14 -5.65 6.23
CA THR A 16 7.73 -5.66 5.81
C THR A 16 7.32 -4.29 5.31
N ALA A 17 6.78 -4.21 4.10
CA ALA A 17 6.31 -2.94 3.55
C ALA A 17 5.02 -2.47 4.26
N VAL A 18 5.00 -1.20 4.67
CA VAL A 18 3.83 -0.56 5.30
C VAL A 18 3.52 0.74 4.56
N PHE A 19 2.35 0.78 3.94
CA PHE A 19 1.87 1.91 3.14
C PHE A 19 0.58 2.50 3.74
N ARG A 20 0.21 3.67 3.25
CA ARG A 20 -1.07 4.33 3.52
C ARG A 20 -1.84 4.43 2.21
N ARG A 21 -3.13 4.11 2.24
CA ARG A 21 -3.99 4.11 1.04
C ARG A 21 -4.05 5.48 0.37
N GLY A 22 -4.32 5.50 -0.94
CA GLY A 22 -4.42 6.73 -1.72
C GLY A 22 -3.09 7.42 -2.03
N VAL A 23 -1.95 6.90 -1.56
CA VAL A 23 -0.61 7.44 -1.84
C VAL A 23 0.13 6.47 -2.74
N GLU A 24 0.80 7.00 -3.76
CA GLU A 24 1.64 6.20 -4.64
C GLU A 24 2.83 5.58 -3.90
N PHE A 25 3.08 4.30 -4.13
CA PHE A 25 4.29 3.59 -3.72
C PHE A 25 4.94 2.92 -4.94
N GLU A 26 6.24 2.63 -4.82
CA GLU A 26 7.05 2.06 -5.89
C GLU A 26 7.59 0.69 -5.51
N PHE A 27 7.75 -0.17 -6.51
CA PHE A 27 8.40 -1.46 -6.38
C PHE A 27 8.96 -1.89 -7.73
N ASP A 28 9.98 -2.73 -7.69
CA ASP A 28 10.65 -3.24 -8.87
C ASP A 28 10.25 -4.71 -9.11
N VAL A 29 10.05 -5.07 -10.38
CA VAL A 29 9.77 -6.44 -10.81
C VAL A 29 10.91 -6.89 -11.70
N THR A 30 11.58 -7.98 -11.34
CA THR A 30 12.71 -8.54 -12.11
C THR A 30 12.32 -9.86 -12.76
N PHE A 31 12.41 -9.91 -14.09
CA PHE A 31 12.08 -11.10 -14.87
C PHE A 31 13.30 -12.03 -14.98
N SER A 32 13.09 -13.32 -14.75
CA SER A 32 14.15 -14.33 -14.86
C SER A 32 14.60 -14.57 -16.31
N ASN A 33 13.63 -14.64 -17.22
CA ASN A 33 13.86 -15.06 -18.60
C ASN A 33 14.34 -13.92 -19.52
N ARG A 34 13.46 -12.98 -19.88
CA ARG A 34 13.76 -11.87 -20.80
C ARG A 34 13.26 -10.53 -20.26
N ALA A 35 13.68 -9.43 -20.88
CA ALA A 35 13.16 -8.10 -20.58
C ALA A 35 11.67 -7.99 -20.93
N PHE A 36 10.97 -7.13 -20.18
CA PHE A 36 9.58 -6.77 -20.45
C PHE A 36 9.50 -5.91 -21.71
N ASP A 37 8.63 -6.30 -22.63
CA ASP A 37 8.34 -5.59 -23.87
C ASP A 37 6.87 -5.14 -23.87
N PRO A 38 6.57 -3.84 -23.70
CA PRO A 38 5.20 -3.33 -23.68
C PRO A 38 4.37 -3.67 -24.92
N GLU A 39 5.00 -3.88 -26.08
CA GLU A 39 4.31 -4.21 -27.34
C GLU A 39 3.91 -5.69 -27.41
N CYS A 40 4.65 -6.57 -26.72
CA CYS A 40 4.38 -8.01 -26.72
C CYS A 40 3.71 -8.49 -25.42
N ASP A 41 3.88 -7.75 -24.33
CA ASP A 41 3.54 -8.16 -22.98
C ASP A 41 2.42 -7.32 -22.36
N LYS A 42 1.61 -7.96 -21.53
CA LYS A 42 0.71 -7.33 -20.59
C LYS A 42 1.14 -7.74 -19.18
N LEU A 43 1.11 -6.79 -18.27
CA LEU A 43 1.36 -7.05 -16.85
C LEU A 43 0.23 -6.45 -16.03
N ARG A 44 -0.27 -7.25 -15.08
CA ARG A 44 -1.23 -6.85 -14.07
C ARG A 44 -0.67 -7.12 -12.68
N VAL A 45 -0.87 -6.18 -11.78
CA VAL A 45 -0.65 -6.37 -10.35
C VAL A 45 -2.01 -6.57 -9.70
N LEU A 46 -2.10 -7.59 -8.86
CA LEU A 46 -3.29 -7.97 -8.10
C LEU A 46 -2.95 -8.00 -6.62
N PHE A 47 -3.89 -7.55 -5.81
CA PHE A 47 -3.80 -7.61 -4.36
C PHE A 47 -5.00 -8.33 -3.79
N LYS A 48 -4.73 -9.17 -2.77
CA LYS A 48 -5.75 -9.91 -2.02
C LYS A 48 -5.56 -9.65 -0.53
N LEU A 49 -6.63 -9.34 0.19
CA LEU A 49 -6.58 -9.21 1.64
C LEU A 49 -6.21 -10.57 2.26
N ALA A 50 -5.22 -10.61 3.15
CA ALA A 50 -4.62 -11.85 3.65
C ALA A 50 -5.53 -12.63 4.61
N ASP A 51 -6.27 -11.93 5.49
CA ASP A 51 -7.11 -12.53 6.54
C ASP A 51 -8.40 -13.19 6.01
N ASP A 52 -8.58 -13.24 4.69
CA ASP A 52 -9.85 -13.63 4.05
C ASP A 52 -9.70 -14.77 3.04
N ASP A 53 -8.61 -15.56 3.14
CA ASP A 53 -8.32 -16.67 2.23
C ASP A 53 -9.42 -17.74 2.17
N GLU A 54 -10.19 -17.93 3.25
CA GLU A 54 -11.30 -18.87 3.33
C GLU A 54 -12.64 -18.31 2.82
N LYS A 55 -12.76 -16.99 2.62
CA LYS A 55 -14.02 -16.38 2.13
C LYS A 55 -13.96 -16.14 0.63
N ILE A 56 -14.96 -16.68 -0.07
CA ILE A 56 -15.18 -16.51 -1.52
C ILE A 56 -15.21 -15.02 -1.95
N LYS A 57 -15.47 -14.08 -1.02
CA LYS A 57 -15.65 -12.64 -1.26
C LYS A 57 -14.54 -11.74 -0.70
N ALA A 58 -13.33 -12.27 -0.48
CA ALA A 58 -12.19 -11.44 -0.06
C ALA A 58 -12.05 -10.16 -0.91
N PRO A 59 -11.87 -8.97 -0.30
CA PRO A 59 -11.55 -7.77 -1.05
C PRO A 59 -10.35 -8.01 -1.95
N ARG A 60 -10.51 -7.67 -3.22
CA ARG A 60 -9.48 -7.78 -4.26
C ARG A 60 -9.32 -6.45 -4.95
N GLY A 61 -8.08 -6.13 -5.27
CA GLY A 61 -7.70 -4.93 -5.98
C GLY A 61 -6.64 -5.23 -7.01
N GLY A 62 -6.31 -4.24 -7.83
CA GLY A 62 -5.24 -4.38 -8.80
C GLY A 62 -5.55 -3.77 -10.14
N SER A 63 -4.50 -3.48 -10.89
CA SER A 63 -4.57 -2.75 -12.16
C SER A 63 -3.57 -3.30 -13.16
N TRP A 64 -3.89 -3.12 -14.44
CA TRP A 64 -2.94 -3.34 -15.52
C TRP A 64 -2.01 -2.15 -15.61
N ILE A 65 -0.80 -2.34 -16.14
CA ILE A 65 0.03 -1.20 -16.54
C ILE A 65 -0.78 -0.38 -17.55
N THR A 66 -0.96 0.91 -17.27
CA THR A 66 -1.72 1.83 -18.11
C THR A 66 -1.03 3.19 -18.23
N ASN A 67 -1.22 3.85 -19.38
CA ASN A 67 -0.84 5.24 -19.63
C ASN A 67 -2.06 6.18 -19.67
N SER A 68 -3.27 5.67 -19.38
CA SER A 68 -4.50 6.48 -19.37
C SER A 68 -4.50 7.44 -18.18
N GLN A 69 -4.41 8.74 -18.46
CA GLN A 69 -4.37 9.77 -17.43
C GLN A 69 -5.62 9.76 -16.54
N ASP A 70 -6.80 9.50 -17.12
CA ASP A 70 -8.06 9.39 -16.38
C ASP A 70 -7.99 8.33 -15.28
N ILE A 71 -7.42 7.15 -15.58
CA ILE A 71 -7.23 6.08 -14.59
C ILE A 71 -6.14 6.46 -13.57
N LEU A 72 -5.08 7.12 -14.02
CA LEU A 72 -3.97 7.52 -13.15
C LEU A 72 -4.37 8.60 -12.15
N GLU A 73 -5.32 9.47 -12.49
CA GLU A 73 -5.81 10.57 -11.64
C GLU A 73 -7.03 10.19 -10.78
N ASP A 74 -7.81 9.19 -11.18
CA ASP A 74 -9.02 8.79 -10.43
C ASP A 74 -8.68 8.21 -9.04
N MET A 75 -9.09 8.90 -7.97
CA MET A 75 -8.86 8.52 -6.57
C MET A 75 -9.63 7.29 -6.09
N GLU A 76 -10.62 6.84 -6.85
CA GLU A 76 -11.44 5.66 -6.52
C GLU A 76 -10.97 4.40 -7.28
N LEU A 77 -9.97 4.52 -8.16
CA LEU A 77 -9.42 3.40 -8.94
C LEU A 77 -8.01 3.00 -8.51
N TRP A 78 -7.69 1.72 -8.73
CA TRP A 78 -6.32 1.24 -8.67
C TRP A 78 -5.57 1.71 -9.92
N SER A 79 -4.45 2.40 -9.73
CA SER A 79 -3.61 2.86 -10.84
C SER A 79 -2.25 2.18 -10.78
N LEU A 80 -1.77 1.66 -11.91
CA LEU A 80 -0.43 1.08 -12.05
C LEU A 80 0.23 1.67 -13.29
N ARG A 81 1.43 2.26 -13.13
CA ARG A 81 2.21 2.80 -14.24
C ARG A 81 3.64 2.27 -14.24
N LEU A 82 4.17 2.12 -15.45
CA LEU A 82 5.58 1.85 -15.68
C LEU A 82 6.37 3.16 -15.56
N VAL A 83 7.35 3.21 -14.67
CA VAL A 83 8.19 4.40 -14.44
C VAL A 83 9.52 4.30 -15.18
N GLY A 84 10.04 3.08 -15.32
CA GLY A 84 11.29 2.87 -16.05
C GLY A 84 11.66 1.41 -16.18
N THR A 85 12.62 1.16 -17.05
CA THR A 85 13.10 -0.19 -17.36
C THR A 85 14.63 -0.19 -17.32
N LYS A 86 15.21 -1.20 -16.67
CA LYS A 86 16.66 -1.42 -16.59
C LYS A 86 16.95 -2.90 -16.77
N GLY A 87 17.39 -3.28 -17.97
CA GLY A 87 17.63 -4.68 -18.31
C GLY A 87 16.37 -5.52 -18.18
N LYS A 88 16.39 -6.54 -17.33
CA LYS A 88 15.22 -7.38 -17.03
C LYS A 88 14.38 -6.90 -15.84
N THR A 89 14.66 -5.70 -15.32
CA THR A 89 13.93 -5.13 -14.20
C THR A 89 13.09 -3.96 -14.69
N ILE A 90 11.82 -3.93 -14.31
CA ILE A 90 10.95 -2.76 -14.47
C ILE A 90 10.68 -2.13 -13.11
N LYS A 91 10.62 -0.81 -13.09
CA LYS A 91 10.15 -0.03 -11.94
C LYS A 91 8.70 0.35 -12.15
N LEU A 92 7.86 -0.05 -11.22
CA LEU A 92 6.43 0.22 -11.24
C LEU A 92 6.07 1.19 -10.11
N LYS A 93 5.03 1.98 -10.36
CA LYS A 93 4.42 2.85 -9.36
C LYS A 93 2.93 2.59 -9.31
N MET A 94 2.43 2.34 -8.11
CA MET A 94 1.05 1.93 -7.86
C MET A 94 0.39 2.83 -6.84
N ARG A 95 -0.90 3.11 -7.04
CA ARG A 95 -1.77 3.80 -6.09
C ARG A 95 -2.99 2.94 -5.83
N THR A 96 -3.40 2.88 -4.56
CA THR A 96 -4.65 2.26 -4.17
C THR A 96 -5.77 3.30 -4.21
N PRO A 97 -7.04 2.90 -4.41
CA PRO A 97 -8.18 3.74 -4.09
C PRO A 97 -8.12 4.28 -2.67
N ILE A 98 -8.66 5.48 -2.45
CA ILE A 98 -8.74 6.13 -1.14
C ILE A 98 -9.63 5.37 -0.15
N ARG A 99 -10.57 4.55 -0.64
CA ARG A 99 -11.47 3.72 0.19
C ARG A 99 -11.02 2.27 0.32
N THR A 100 -9.80 1.95 -0.11
CA THR A 100 -9.27 0.57 0.00
C THR A 100 -9.32 0.10 1.45
N PRO A 101 -9.79 -1.13 1.72
CA PRO A 101 -9.73 -1.71 3.06
C PRO A 101 -8.30 -1.74 3.60
N ILE A 102 -8.16 -1.46 4.89
CA ILE A 102 -6.86 -1.53 5.58
C ILE A 102 -6.60 -2.96 6.06
N GLY A 103 -5.34 -3.29 6.29
CA GLY A 103 -4.93 -4.62 6.80
C GLY A 103 -3.72 -5.19 6.07
N ALA A 104 -3.51 -6.49 6.22
CA ALA A 104 -2.48 -7.26 5.54
C ALA A 104 -2.94 -7.68 4.13
N TRP A 105 -2.07 -7.50 3.14
CA TRP A 105 -2.36 -7.80 1.74
C TRP A 105 -1.26 -8.66 1.12
N LYS A 106 -1.66 -9.59 0.28
CA LYS A 106 -0.80 -10.41 -0.57
C LYS A 106 -0.66 -9.78 -1.95
N LEU A 107 0.53 -9.86 -2.54
CA LEU A 107 0.86 -9.36 -3.88
C LEU A 107 0.92 -10.53 -4.88
N ILE A 108 0.21 -10.38 -5.99
CA ILE A 108 0.23 -11.31 -7.11
C ILE A 108 0.53 -10.54 -8.39
N ILE A 109 1.51 -10.99 -9.16
CA ILE A 109 1.88 -10.45 -10.47
C ILE A 109 1.42 -11.45 -11.53
N LYS A 110 0.64 -10.97 -12.49
CA LYS A 110 0.27 -11.74 -13.69
C LYS A 110 0.86 -11.11 -14.92
N THR A 111 1.44 -11.94 -15.78
CA THR A 111 1.96 -11.52 -17.07
C THR A 111 1.37 -12.39 -18.17
N ASP A 112 0.89 -11.76 -19.23
CA ASP A 112 0.31 -12.43 -20.39
C ASP A 112 0.99 -11.92 -21.65
N LEU A 113 1.20 -12.81 -22.62
CA LEU A 113 1.48 -12.34 -23.98
C LEU A 113 0.24 -11.71 -24.58
N ARG A 114 0.41 -10.61 -25.32
CA ARG A 114 -0.70 -9.98 -26.08
C ARG A 114 -1.31 -10.93 -27.12
N SER A 115 -0.53 -11.89 -27.61
CA SER A 115 -0.99 -12.97 -28.49
C SER A 115 -1.86 -14.01 -27.80
N HIS A 116 -2.00 -13.95 -26.47
CA HIS A 116 -2.73 -14.92 -25.64
C HIS A 116 -2.14 -16.35 -25.65
N LEU A 117 -0.91 -16.52 -26.16
CA LEU A 117 -0.26 -17.83 -26.26
C LEU A 117 0.40 -18.32 -24.96
N ALA A 118 0.70 -17.41 -24.03
CA ALA A 118 1.30 -17.76 -22.75
C ALA A 118 0.85 -16.79 -21.64
N SER A 119 0.79 -17.31 -20.42
CA SER A 119 0.43 -16.60 -19.19
C SER A 119 1.26 -17.15 -18.04
N GLU A 120 1.76 -16.27 -17.19
CA GLU A 120 2.52 -16.62 -15.99
C GLU A 120 1.94 -15.86 -14.79
N THR A 121 1.96 -16.51 -13.62
CA THR A 121 1.51 -15.91 -12.36
C THR A 121 2.56 -16.13 -11.29
N TYR A 122 2.95 -15.04 -10.63
CA TYR A 122 3.87 -15.04 -9.49
C TYR A 122 3.13 -14.50 -8.26
N GLU A 123 3.07 -15.29 -7.19
CA GLU A 123 2.59 -14.85 -5.88
C GLU A 123 3.80 -14.54 -5.00
N HIS A 124 3.88 -13.31 -4.50
CA HIS A 124 4.96 -12.92 -3.62
C HIS A 124 4.73 -13.52 -2.22
N PRO A 125 5.74 -14.16 -1.60
CA PRO A 125 5.56 -14.86 -0.32
C PRO A 125 5.26 -13.90 0.84
N GLU A 126 5.79 -12.68 0.81
CA GLU A 126 5.60 -11.71 1.88
C GLU A 126 4.32 -10.90 1.70
N ILE A 127 3.71 -10.55 2.83
CA ILE A 127 2.59 -9.60 2.89
C ILE A 127 3.12 -8.16 3.00
N PHE A 128 2.23 -7.21 2.71
CA PHE A 128 2.42 -5.80 3.05
C PHE A 128 1.17 -5.25 3.75
N TYR A 129 1.33 -4.15 4.48
CA TYR A 129 0.22 -3.52 5.19
C TYR A 129 -0.24 -2.24 4.50
N LEU A 130 -1.56 -2.07 4.42
CA LEU A 130 -2.20 -0.80 4.07
C LEU A 130 -2.90 -0.23 5.29
N LEU A 131 -2.59 1.04 5.57
CA LEU A 131 -3.18 1.80 6.68
C LEU A 131 -4.05 2.94 6.16
N LEU A 132 -4.83 3.52 7.08
CA LEU A 132 -5.54 4.79 6.88
C LEU A 132 -4.54 5.93 6.61
N ASN A 133 -5.02 6.96 5.90
CA ASN A 133 -4.19 8.08 5.50
C ASN A 133 -4.75 9.45 5.97
N PRO A 134 -4.45 9.86 7.21
CA PRO A 134 -4.96 11.13 7.74
C PRO A 134 -4.30 12.38 7.12
N TRP A 135 -3.29 12.23 6.26
CA TRP A 135 -2.67 13.33 5.52
C TRP A 135 -3.32 13.60 4.15
N SER A 136 -4.21 12.73 3.68
CA SER A 136 -4.90 12.92 2.40
C SER A 136 -6.27 13.55 2.62
N LYS A 137 -6.57 14.65 1.92
CA LYS A 137 -7.87 15.34 1.98
C LYS A 137 -9.04 14.46 1.59
N ASP A 138 -8.78 13.47 0.74
CA ASP A 138 -9.80 12.57 0.20
C ASP A 138 -10.05 11.35 1.12
N ASP A 139 -9.19 11.11 2.11
CA ASP A 139 -9.40 10.04 3.08
C ASP A 139 -10.41 10.50 4.16
N ASN A 140 -11.31 9.61 4.57
CA ASN A 140 -12.32 9.92 5.58
C ASN A 140 -11.74 10.21 6.98
N VAL A 141 -10.46 9.95 7.22
CA VAL A 141 -9.76 10.32 8.46
C VAL A 141 -8.83 11.53 8.28
N PHE A 142 -9.02 12.33 7.22
CA PHE A 142 -8.24 13.53 7.01
C PHE A 142 -8.26 14.47 8.22
N MET A 143 -7.07 14.92 8.64
CA MET A 143 -6.93 16.00 9.61
C MET A 143 -6.46 17.27 8.89
N PRO A 144 -7.31 18.32 8.80
CA PRO A 144 -6.94 19.58 8.18
C PRO A 144 -5.68 20.19 8.79
N ASP A 145 -5.57 20.05 10.10
CA ASP A 145 -4.45 20.58 10.83
C ASP A 145 -3.33 19.54 11.02
N THR A 146 -2.43 19.50 10.04
CA THR A 146 -1.43 18.43 9.95
C THR A 146 -0.41 18.45 11.08
N HIS A 147 -0.27 19.54 11.85
CA HIS A 147 0.65 19.56 12.99
C HIS A 147 0.15 18.68 14.14
N LEU A 148 -1.18 18.55 14.29
CA LEU A 148 -1.81 17.69 15.30
C LEU A 148 -1.64 16.20 14.99
N LEU A 149 -1.26 15.85 13.75
CA LEU A 149 -0.99 14.45 13.38
C LEU A 149 0.30 13.92 14.01
N GLU A 150 1.23 14.78 14.43
CA GLU A 150 2.36 14.30 15.23
C GLU A 150 1.85 13.75 16.56
N GLU A 151 0.94 14.47 17.24
CA GLU A 151 0.37 14.03 18.52
C GLU A 151 -0.60 12.85 18.36
N TYR A 152 -1.51 12.89 17.40
CA TYR A 152 -2.60 11.90 17.32
C TYR A 152 -2.26 10.62 16.56
N ILE A 153 -1.18 10.62 15.77
CA ILE A 153 -0.81 9.47 14.94
C ILE A 153 0.63 9.02 15.17
N MET A 154 1.57 9.96 15.30
CA MET A 154 3.01 9.61 15.33
C MET A 154 3.57 9.48 16.74
N ASN A 155 2.92 10.06 17.75
CA ASN A 155 3.35 9.99 19.14
C ASN A 155 2.85 8.68 19.77
N ASP A 156 3.80 7.87 20.22
CA ASP A 156 3.60 6.56 20.83
C ASP A 156 3.57 6.64 22.37
N VAL A 157 3.69 7.84 22.93
CA VAL A 157 3.61 8.09 24.37
C VAL A 157 2.60 9.20 24.67
N GLY A 158 1.76 8.97 25.67
CA GLY A 158 0.74 9.94 26.06
C GLY A 158 0.55 10.03 27.57
N LYS A 159 -0.54 10.70 27.95
CA LYS A 159 -1.00 10.83 29.33
C LYS A 159 -2.46 10.44 29.46
N VAL A 160 -2.78 9.65 30.48
CA VAL A 160 -4.15 9.35 30.89
C VAL A 160 -4.42 10.07 32.20
N TYR A 161 -5.42 10.96 32.19
CA TYR A 161 -5.81 11.71 33.38
C TYR A 161 -6.77 10.88 34.24
N VAL A 162 -6.43 10.73 35.52
CA VAL A 162 -7.21 9.96 36.50
C VAL A 162 -7.43 10.75 37.78
N GLY A 163 -8.48 10.38 38.54
CA GLY A 163 -8.84 11.03 39.81
C GLY A 163 -10.06 11.93 39.69
N ALA A 164 -10.38 12.61 40.79
CA ALA A 164 -11.51 13.54 40.84
C ALA A 164 -11.21 14.84 40.05
N LYS A 165 -12.26 15.57 39.65
CA LYS A 165 -12.18 16.79 38.84
C LYS A 165 -11.13 17.80 39.32
N ASN A 166 -11.01 17.99 40.63
CA ASN A 166 -10.12 18.99 41.24
C ASN A 166 -8.75 18.43 41.67
N SER A 167 -8.50 17.14 41.45
CA SER A 167 -7.28 16.45 41.86
C SER A 167 -6.79 15.48 40.79
N ALA A 168 -7.09 15.78 39.52
CA ALA A 168 -6.73 14.93 38.41
C ALA A 168 -5.20 14.94 38.21
N ILE A 169 -4.62 13.75 38.07
CA ILE A 169 -3.19 13.59 37.77
C ILE A 169 -3.04 12.92 36.40
N GLY A 170 -2.10 13.41 35.58
CA GLY A 170 -1.75 12.79 34.31
C GLY A 170 -0.72 11.68 34.53
N ARG A 171 -1.10 10.43 34.27
CA ARG A 171 -0.18 9.29 34.28
C ARG A 171 0.37 9.04 32.88
N HIS A 172 1.67 8.86 32.75
CA HIS A 172 2.29 8.48 31.48
C HIS A 172 1.76 7.12 31.02
N TRP A 173 1.55 6.99 29.71
CA TRP A 173 1.11 5.76 29.07
C TRP A 173 1.91 5.53 27.80
N LEU A 174 2.44 4.32 27.64
CA LEU A 174 3.09 3.88 26.41
C LEU A 174 2.01 3.24 25.54
N PHE A 175 1.71 3.84 24.39
CA PHE A 175 0.73 3.29 23.43
C PHE A 175 1.32 2.13 22.63
N GLY A 176 2.62 2.18 22.34
CA GLY A 176 3.37 1.14 21.63
C GLY A 176 4.86 1.35 21.81
#